data_AF-A0A7V9PYL8-F1
#
_entry.id   AF-A0A7V9PYL8-F1
#
_cell.length_a   1.000
_cell.length_b   1.000
_cell.length_c   1.000
_cell.angle_alpha   90.00
_cell.angle_beta   90.00
_cell.angle_gamma   90.00
#
_symmetry.space_group_name_H-M   'P 1'
#
loop_
_entity.id
_entity.type
_entity.pdbx_description
1 polymer ?
#
loop_
_entity_poly.entity_id
_entity_poly.type
_entity_poly.pdbx_seq_one_letter_code
_entity_poly.pdbx_strand_id
1 'polypeptide(L)' 'MTITQIHTEIEQLSELRQELWHRLSDGLDISAQSEIKELDAQLVDLWETLRIEKARLRFGEREEIVRRARAEERLERAA' A
#
# COMPACT_ATOMS: atom_id res chain seq x y z
N MET A 1 3.82 12.96 -2.58
CA MET A 1 2.86 12.39 -3.55
C MET A 1 1.46 12.68 -3.04
N THR A 2 0.53 13.14 -3.86
CA THR A 2 -0.84 13.44 -3.40
C THR A 2 -1.69 12.17 -3.34
N ILE A 3 -2.76 12.17 -2.54
CA ILE A 3 -3.71 11.04 -2.43
C ILE A 3 -4.24 10.63 -3.81
N THR A 4 -4.53 11.59 -4.68
CA THR A 4 -5.01 11.34 -6.05
C THR A 4 -3.95 10.65 -6.89
N GLN A 5 -2.69 11.10 -6.83
CA GLN A 5 -1.57 10.45 -7.53
C GLN A 5 -1.40 9.00 -7.07
N ILE A 6 -1.51 8.73 -5.77
CA ILE A 6 -1.36 7.37 -5.23
C ILE A 6 -2.50 6.46 -5.71
N HIS A 7 -3.73 6.97 -5.80
CA HIS A 7 -4.84 6.18 -6.36
C HIS A 7 -4.62 5.87 -7.84
N THR A 8 -4.16 6.85 -8.63
CA THR A 8 -3.86 6.63 -10.05
C THR A 8 -2.77 5.57 -10.25
N GLU A 9 -1.69 5.62 -9.46
CA GLU A 9 -0.63 4.60 -9.57
C GLU A 9 -1.12 3.21 -9.13
N ILE A 10 -1.92 3.12 -8.06
CA ILE A 10 -2.52 1.85 -7.64
C ILE A 10 -3.41 1.27 -8.74
N GLU A 11 -4.22 2.09 -9.41
CA GLU A 11 -5.10 1.67 -10.51
C GLU A 11 -4.26 1.13 -11.67
N GLN A 12 -3.27 1.90 -12.13
CA GLN A 12 -2.39 1.50 -13.23
C GLN A 12 -1.62 0.20 -12.94
N LEU A 13 -1.05 0.07 -11.74
CA LEU A 13 -0.33 -1.15 -11.36
C LEU A 13 -1.27 -2.34 -11.18
N SER A 14 -2.52 -2.10 -10.75
CA SER A 14 -3.53 -3.16 -10.64
C SER A 14 -3.97 -3.66 -12.02
N GLU A 15 -4.14 -2.77 -12.98
CA GLU A 15 -4.43 -3.12 -14.39
C GLU A 15 -3.27 -3.94 -14.98
N LEU A 16 -2.04 -3.48 -14.83
CA LEU A 16 -0.85 -4.20 -15.31
C LEU A 16 -0.72 -5.58 -14.67
N ARG A 17 -0.96 -5.69 -13.35
CA ARG A 17 -0.96 -6.97 -12.63
C ARG A 17 -2.02 -7.91 -13.21
N GLN A 18 -3.20 -7.39 -13.54
CA GLN A 18 -4.27 -8.18 -14.15
C GLN A 18 -3.88 -8.70 -15.55
N GLU A 19 -3.27 -7.87 -16.39
CA GLU A 19 -2.76 -8.31 -17.70
C GLU A 19 -1.73 -9.44 -17.57
N LEU A 20 -0.83 -9.35 -16.59
CA LEU A 20 0.17 -10.40 -16.36
C LEU A 20 -0.46 -11.69 -15.86
N TRP A 21 -1.50 -11.62 -15.02
CA TRP A 21 -2.28 -12.80 -14.62
C TRP A 21 -2.98 -13.45 -15.82
N HIS A 22 -3.51 -12.65 -16.76
CA HIS A 22 -4.07 -13.19 -17.99
C HIS A 22 -3.02 -13.92 -18.84
N ARG A 23 -1.81 -13.35 -18.98
CA ARG A 23 -0.69 -14.01 -19.69
C ARG A 23 -0.25 -15.31 -19.01
N LEU A 24 -0.16 -15.32 -17.68
CA LEU A 24 0.15 -16.52 -16.89
C LEU A 24 -0.91 -17.62 -17.00
N SER A 25 -2.16 -17.23 -17.27
CA SER A 25 -3.24 -18.19 -17.50
C SER A 25 -3.16 -18.84 -18.89
N ASP A 26 -2.49 -18.22 -19.85
CA ASP A 26 -2.28 -18.75 -21.22
C ASP A 26 -1.10 -19.74 -21.27
N GLY A 27 -0.16 -19.65 -20.33
CA GLY A 27 0.94 -20.59 -20.18
C GLY A 27 1.85 -20.30 -18.98
N LEU A 28 2.74 -21.24 -18.64
CA LEU A 28 3.70 -21.07 -17.55
C LEU A 28 4.78 -20.04 -17.93
N ASP A 29 4.50 -18.77 -17.67
CA ASP A 29 5.46 -17.66 -17.85
C ASP A 29 6.10 -17.28 -16.50
N ILE A 30 7.35 -17.70 -16.30
CA ILE A 30 8.13 -17.45 -15.08
C ILE A 30 8.51 -15.95 -14.96
N SER A 31 8.63 -15.25 -16.10
CA SER A 31 8.92 -13.81 -16.13
C SER A 31 7.71 -13.03 -15.62
N ALA A 32 6.52 -13.36 -16.12
CA ALA A 32 5.27 -12.75 -15.66
C ALA A 32 5.04 -13.01 -14.16
N GLN A 33 5.42 -14.19 -13.65
CA GLN A 33 5.30 -14.49 -12.22
C GLN A 33 6.23 -13.62 -11.35
N SER A 34 7.44 -13.36 -11.82
CA SER A 34 8.38 -12.47 -11.12
C SER A 34 7.88 -11.03 -11.15
N GLU A 35 7.40 -10.57 -12.30
CA GLU A 35 6.87 -9.21 -12.47
C GLU A 35 5.62 -8.95 -11.62
N ILE A 36 4.68 -9.92 -11.55
CA ILE A 36 3.53 -9.84 -10.64
C ILE A 36 3.98 -9.67 -9.18
N LYS A 37 5.00 -10.41 -8.75
CA LYS A 37 5.52 -10.32 -7.39
C LYS A 37 6.12 -8.95 -7.10
N GLU A 38 6.81 -8.35 -8.06
CA GLU A 38 7.33 -6.98 -7.93
C GLU A 38 6.21 -5.95 -7.89
N LEU A 39 5.16 -6.12 -8.70
CA LEU A 39 3.98 -5.25 -8.67
C LEU A 39 3.21 -5.36 -7.36
N ASP A 40 3.05 -6.57 -6.81
CA ASP A 40 2.42 -6.75 -5.49
C ASP A 40 3.21 -6.04 -4.38
N ALA A 41 4.55 -6.08 -4.42
CA ALA A 41 5.38 -5.35 -3.47
C ALA A 41 5.19 -3.82 -3.60
N GLN A 42 5.16 -3.29 -4.83
CA GLN A 42 4.91 -1.87 -5.08
C GLN A 42 3.51 -1.44 -4.65
N LEU A 43 2.49 -2.27 -4.90
CA LEU A 43 1.13 -2.01 -4.45
C LEU A 43 1.05 -1.94 -2.93
N VAL A 44 1.72 -2.84 -2.19
CA VAL A 44 1.77 -2.79 -0.73
C VAL A 44 2.35 -1.47 -0.23
N ASP A 45 3.46 -1.00 -0.81
CA ASP A 45 4.09 0.26 -0.44
C ASP A 45 3.18 1.48 -0.73
N LEU A 46 2.52 1.49 -1.90
CA LEU A 46 1.58 2.55 -2.26
C LEU A 46 0.36 2.59 -1.34
N TRP A 47 -0.18 1.43 -0.95
CA TRP A 47 -1.28 1.36 0.00
C TRP A 47 -0.86 1.83 1.40
N GLU A 48 0.36 1.51 1.84
CA GLU A 48 0.91 2.03 3.10
C GLU A 48 1.09 3.55 3.05
N THR A 49 1.69 4.05 1.96
CA THR A 49 1.86 5.48 1.71
C THR A 49 0.51 6.19 1.69
N LEU A 50 -0.50 5.64 1.02
CA LEU A 50 -1.86 6.18 1.02
C LEU A 50 -2.44 6.25 2.43
N ARG A 51 -2.23 5.21 3.24
CA ARG A 51 -2.71 5.16 4.62
C ARG A 51 -2.05 6.23 5.47
N ILE A 52 -0.74 6.45 5.30
CA ILE A 52 0.02 7.50 5.98
C ILE A 52 -0.50 8.88 5.58
N GLU A 53 -0.67 9.14 4.28
CA GLU A 53 -1.15 10.44 3.77
C GLU A 53 -2.59 10.73 4.23
N LYS A 54 -3.48 9.72 4.22
CA LYS A 54 -4.84 9.86 4.77
C LYS A 54 -4.82 10.13 6.29
N ALA A 55 -3.95 9.44 7.02
CA ALA A 55 -3.80 9.66 8.45
C ALA A 55 -3.28 11.08 8.74
N ARG A 56 -2.30 11.56 7.96
CA ARG A 56 -1.81 12.95 8.02
C ARG A 56 -2.92 13.98 7.78
N LEU A 57 -3.73 13.76 6.75
CA LEU A 57 -4.87 14.64 6.44
C LEU A 57 -5.89 14.69 7.58
N ARG A 58 -6.16 13.54 8.22
CA ARG A 58 -7.19 13.43 9.27
C ARG A 58 -6.71 13.85 10.66
N PHE A 59 -5.43 13.65 10.97
CA PHE A 59 -4.90 13.74 12.34
C PHE A 59 -3.68 14.66 12.49
N GLY A 60 -3.24 15.36 11.44
CA GLY A 60 -2.07 16.24 11.49
C GLY A 60 -0.75 15.50 11.25
N GLU A 61 0.40 16.16 11.46
CA GLU A 61 1.70 15.57 11.15
C GLU A 61 1.98 14.27 11.92
N ARG A 62 2.77 13.39 11.28
CA ARG A 62 3.13 12.02 11.74
C ARG A 62 3.51 11.94 13.22
N GLU A 63 4.16 12.96 13.75
CA GLU A 63 4.59 13.00 15.15
C GLU A 63 3.43 13.03 16.15
N GLU A 64 2.30 13.65 15.81
CA GLU A 64 1.13 13.74 16.69
C GLU A 64 0.36 12.40 16.74
N ILE A 65 0.30 11.72 15.59
CA ILE A 65 -0.32 10.40 15.44
C ILE A 65 0.47 9.34 16.22
N VAL A 66 1.80 9.33 16.11
CA VAL A 66 2.67 8.39 16.83
C VAL A 66 2.66 8.67 18.34
N ARG A 67 2.59 9.95 18.77
CA ARG A 67 2.43 10.31 20.19
C ARG A 67 1.14 9.75 20.77
N ARG A 68 0.04 9.85 20.05
CA ARG A 68 -1.28 9.34 20.47
C ARG A 68 -1.32 7.81 20.51
N ALA A 69 -0.84 7.14 19.47
CA ALA A 69 -0.79 5.68 19.41
C ALA A 69 0.08 5.07 20.55
N ARG A 70 1.23 5.69 20.86
CA ARG A 70 2.06 5.28 22.00
C ARG A 70 1.44 5.59 23.37
N ALA A 71 0.56 6.58 23.46
CA ALA A 71 -0.18 6.87 24.68
C ALA A 71 -1.26 5.80 24.94
N GLU A 72 -1.88 5.26 23.88
CA GLU A 72 -2.87 4.18 23.95
C GLU A 72 -2.22 2.80 24.24
N GLU A 73 -1.06 2.47 23.66
CA GLU A 73 -0.35 1.19 23.92
C GLU A 73 0.06 1.00 25.40
N ARG A 74 0.25 2.09 26.16
CA ARG A 74 0.57 2.02 27.59
C ARG A 74 -0.64 1.77 28.49
N LEU A 75 -1.86 2.03 28.02
CA LEU A 75 -3.09 1.78 28.78
C LEU A 75 -3.52 0.30 28.69
N GLU A 76 -3.33 -0.35 27.55
CA GLU A 76 -3.68 -1.78 27.36
C GLU A 76 -2.79 -2.75 28.15
N ARG A 77 -1.55 -2.38 28.48
CA ARG A 77 -0.66 -3.22 29.32
C ARG A 77 -0.91 -3.09 30.83
N ALA A 78 -1.73 -2.14 31.26
CA ALA A 78 -2.01 -1.86 32.67
C ALA A 78 -3.45 -2.20 33.09
N ALA A 79 -4.24 -2.82 32.21
CA ALA A 79 -5.63 -3.24 32.44
C ALA A 79 -5.75 -4.76 32.57
#